data_AF-A0A940MV06-F1
#
_entry.id   AF-A0A940MV06-F1
#
_cell.length_a   1.000
_cell.length_b   1.000
_cell.length_c   1.000
_cell.angle_alpha   90.00
_cell.angle_beta   90.00
_cell.angle_gamma   90.00
#
_symmetry.space_group_name_H-M   'P 1'
#
loop_
_entity.id
_entity.type
_entity.pdbx_description
1 polymer ?
#
loop_
_entity_poly.entity_id
_entity_poly.type
_entity_poly.pdbx_seq_one_letter_code
_entity_poly.pdbx_strand_id
1 'polypeptide(L)' 'MALVIRRQSDESWRAAVERIAGKYGLAAECLEVFDDEIEDGADEGRAAWNALYEWDCLAYVPDPEDEE' A
#
# COMPACT_ATOMS: atom_id res chain seq x y z
N MET A 1 12.69 -8.45 -8.42
CA MET A 1 11.41 -8.54 -7.67
C MET A 1 11.19 -7.29 -6.82
N ALA A 2 10.13 -6.53 -7.08
CA ALA A 2 9.79 -5.31 -6.35
C ALA A 2 8.41 -5.41 -5.66
N LEU A 3 8.30 -4.83 -4.45
CA LEU A 3 7.03 -4.64 -3.75
C LEU A 3 6.34 -3.39 -4.29
N VAL A 4 5.13 -3.56 -4.81
CA VAL A 4 4.38 -2.46 -5.42
C VAL A 4 2.97 -2.37 -4.86
N ILE A 5 2.49 -1.13 -4.77
CA ILE A 5 1.08 -0.82 -4.56
C ILE A 5 0.44 -0.54 -5.92
N ARG A 6 -0.68 -1.20 -6.22
CA ARG A 6 -1.46 -0.98 -7.45
C ARG A 6 -2.76 -0.26 -7.11
N ARG A 7 -2.76 1.05 -7.36
CA ARG A 7 -3.93 1.94 -7.30
C ARG A 7 -4.66 1.96 -8.66
N GLN A 8 -5.98 1.95 -8.64
CA GLN A 8 -6.86 2.20 -9.79
C GLN A 8 -6.92 3.69 -10.09
N SER A 9 -7.12 4.07 -11.34
CA SER A 9 -7.02 5.48 -11.77
C SER A 9 -7.96 6.43 -11.01
N ASP A 10 -9.14 5.96 -10.62
CA ASP A 10 -10.20 6.76 -9.99
C ASP A 10 -10.33 6.55 -8.46
N GLU A 11 -9.47 5.74 -7.83
CA GLU A 11 -9.52 5.51 -6.38
C GLU A 11 -8.46 6.34 -5.64
N SER A 12 -8.75 6.82 -4.43
CA SER A 12 -7.75 7.50 -3.59
C SER A 12 -6.72 6.51 -3.05
N TRP A 13 -5.57 7.02 -2.57
CA TRP A 13 -4.57 6.17 -1.92
C TRP A 13 -5.13 5.48 -0.68
N ARG A 14 -5.92 6.20 0.13
CA ARG A 14 -6.64 5.64 1.27
C ARG A 14 -7.57 4.49 0.85
N ALA A 15 -8.35 4.67 -0.22
CA ALA A 15 -9.24 3.62 -0.73
C ALA A 15 -8.45 2.40 -1.26
N ALA A 16 -7.28 2.62 -1.85
CA ALA A 16 -6.39 1.55 -2.28
C ALA A 16 -5.87 0.75 -1.08
N VAL A 17 -5.46 1.41 0.00
CA VAL A 17 -5.03 0.77 1.26
C VAL A 17 -6.16 -0.09 1.82
N GLU A 18 -7.35 0.48 2.00
CA GLU A 18 -8.53 -0.22 2.51
C GLU A 18 -8.86 -1.47 1.67
N ARG A 19 -8.88 -1.33 0.34
CA ARG A 19 -9.17 -2.44 -0.58
C ARG A 19 -8.11 -3.54 -0.56
N ILE A 20 -6.83 -3.18 -0.42
CA ILE A 20 -5.73 -4.16 -0.41
C ILE A 20 -5.66 -4.86 0.94
N ALA A 21 -5.58 -4.11 2.03
CA ALA A 21 -5.51 -4.64 3.40
C ALA A 21 -6.79 -5.37 3.81
N GLY A 22 -7.95 -4.94 3.29
CA GLY A 22 -9.24 -5.60 3.52
C GLY A 22 -9.31 -7.06 3.06
N LYS A 23 -8.46 -7.47 2.10
CA LYS A 23 -8.34 -8.89 1.69
C LYS A 23 -7.75 -9.78 2.78
N TYR A 24 -7.02 -9.18 3.71
CA TYR A 24 -6.33 -9.85 4.81
C TYR A 24 -7.00 -9.58 6.17
N GLY A 25 -8.07 -8.78 6.20
CA GLY A 25 -8.73 -8.37 7.43
C GLY A 25 -7.95 -7.32 8.23
N LEU A 26 -6.98 -6.64 7.63
CA LEU A 26 -6.08 -5.67 8.26
C LEU A 26 -6.38 -4.22 7.85
N ALA A 27 -7.59 -3.96 7.37
CA ALA A 27 -7.94 -2.64 6.83
C ALA A 27 -7.86 -1.53 7.90
N ALA A 28 -8.25 -1.82 9.14
CA ALA A 28 -8.24 -0.82 10.21
C ALA A 28 -6.80 -0.46 10.59
N GLU A 29 -5.97 -1.48 10.78
CA GLU A 29 -4.56 -1.36 11.18
C GLU A 29 -3.74 -0.62 10.11
N CYS A 30 -3.93 -0.97 8.83
CA CYS A 30 -3.25 -0.26 7.74
C CYS A 30 -3.76 1.19 7.57
N LEU A 31 -5.04 1.47 7.84
CA LEU A 31 -5.56 2.84 7.76
C LEU A 31 -5.07 3.71 8.93
N GLU A 32 -4.87 3.14 10.12
CA GLU A 32 -4.27 3.82 11.26
C GLU A 32 -2.84 4.27 10.93
N VAL A 33 -2.00 3.36 10.43
CA VAL A 33 -0.63 3.70 9.99
C VAL A 33 -0.64 4.73 8.85
N PHE A 34 -1.57 4.60 7.90
CA PHE A 34 -1.70 5.56 6.81
C PHE A 34 -2.00 6.98 7.33
N ASP A 35 -2.92 7.09 8.30
CA ASP A 35 -3.30 8.38 8.86
C ASP A 35 -2.17 9.02 9.67
N ASP A 36 -1.47 8.23 10.49
CA ASP A 36 -0.29 8.69 11.24
C ASP A 36 0.80 9.23 10.30
N GLU A 37 1.09 8.54 9.20
CA GLU A 37 2.08 8.99 8.21
C GLU A 37 1.65 10.29 7.51
N ILE A 38 0.35 10.46 7.24
CA ILE A 38 -0.18 11.72 6.69
C ILE A 38 -0.05 12.86 7.70
N GLU A 39 -0.34 12.61 8.98
CA GLU A 39 -0.17 13.59 10.06
C GLU A 39 1.30 14.00 10.24
N ASP A 40 2.23 13.06 10.06
CA ASP A 40 3.68 13.28 10.04
C ASP A 40 4.19 14.00 8.78
N GLY A 41 3.31 14.23 7.80
CA GLY A 41 3.59 15.01 6.60
C GLY A 41 4.15 14.19 5.42
N ALA A 42 3.98 12.87 5.43
CA ALA A 42 4.29 12.04 4.28
C ALA A 42 3.34 12.33 3.10
N ASP A 43 3.80 12.06 1.88
CA ASP A 43 2.90 12.05 0.72
C ASP A 43 2.00 10.81 0.74
N GLU A 44 0.80 10.93 0.18
CA GLU A 44 -0.19 9.84 0.21
C GLU A 44 0.32 8.53 -0.42
N GLY A 45 1.18 8.60 -1.43
CA GLY A 45 1.75 7.41 -2.06
C GLY A 45 2.72 6.70 -1.13
N ARG A 46 3.57 7.46 -0.43
CA ARG A 46 4.52 6.96 0.56
C ARG A 46 3.80 6.42 1.79
N ALA A 47 2.83 7.14 2.33
CA ALA A 47 2.01 6.71 3.45
C ALA A 47 1.30 5.38 3.13
N ALA A 48 0.67 5.28 1.95
CA ALA A 48 0.00 4.05 1.52
C ALA A 48 0.95 2.87 1.34
N TRP A 49 2.16 3.12 0.84
CA TRP A 49 3.18 2.07 0.73
C TRP A 49 3.65 1.61 2.10
N ASN A 50 3.98 2.52 3.01
CA ASN A 50 4.44 2.21 4.37
C ASN A 50 3.38 1.42 5.14
N ALA A 51 2.13 1.88 5.13
CA ALA A 51 1.00 1.21 5.77
C ALA A 51 0.83 -0.25 5.32
N LEU A 52 0.88 -0.51 4.00
CA LEU A 52 0.75 -1.87 3.48
C LEU A 52 2.02 -2.71 3.65
N TYR A 53 3.19 -2.07 3.69
CA TYR A 53 4.46 -2.75 3.89
C TYR A 53 4.60 -3.29 5.32
N GLU A 54 4.23 -2.49 6.32
CA GLU A 54 4.32 -2.86 7.74
C GLU A 54 3.54 -4.13 8.07
N TRP A 55 2.42 -4.34 7.39
CA TRP A 55 1.51 -5.46 7.60
C TRP A 55 1.64 -6.56 6.52
N ASP A 56 2.73 -6.59 5.76
CA ASP A 56 2.99 -7.58 4.70
C ASP A 56 1.84 -7.70 3.67
N CYS A 57 1.10 -6.62 3.41
CA CYS A 57 -0.06 -6.59 2.51
C CYS A 57 0.32 -6.33 1.05
N LEU A 58 1.58 -5.98 0.75
CA LEU A 58 2.06 -5.65 -0.59
C LEU A 58 2.25 -6.88 -1.48
N ALA A 59 2.01 -6.70 -2.78
CA ALA A 59 2.22 -7.73 -3.78
C ALA A 59 3.64 -7.66 -4.36
N TYR A 60 4.25 -8.83 -4.58
CA TYR A 60 5.48 -8.97 -5.35
C TYR A 60 5.17 -8.95 -6.84
N VAL A 61 5.97 -8.20 -7.60
CA VAL A 61 5.99 -8.27 -9.05
C VAL A 61 7.39 -8.73 -9.48
N PRO A 62 7.50 -9.72 -10.39
CA PRO A 62 8.79 -10.12 -10.96
C PRO A 62 9.49 -8.92 -11.60
N ASP A 63 10.82 -8.89 -11.55
CA ASP A 63 11.55 -7.86 -12.27
C ASP A 63 11.37 -8.10 -13.78
N PRO A 64 11.14 -7.07 -14.61
CA PRO A 64 11.13 -7.25 -16.06
C PRO A 64 12.46 -7.80 -16.61
N GLU A 65 13.55 -7.74 -15.85
CA GLU A 65 14.86 -8.31 -16.21
C GLU A 65 15.03 -9.80 -15.83
N ASP A 66 14.07 -10.41 -15.12
CA ASP A 66 14.11 -11.83 -14.75
C ASP A 66 13.62 -12.77 -15.90
N GLU A 67 13.30 -12.23 -17.09
CA GLU A 67 12.86 -12.98 -18.28
C GLU A 67 13.97 -13.32 -19.30
N GLU A 68 15.26 -13.12 -18.99
CA GLU A 68 16.40 -13.51 -19.87
C GLU A 68 17.23 -14.70 -19.37
#